data_AF-A0A4Y1RAH0-F1
#
_entry.id   AF-A0A4Y1RAH0-F1
#
_cell.length_a   1.000
_cell.length_b   1.000
_cell.length_c   1.000
_cell.angle_alpha   90.00
_cell.angle_beta   90.00
_cell.angle_gamma   90.00
#
_symmetry.space_group_name_H-M   'P 1'
#
loop_
_entity.id
_entity.type
_entity.pdbx_description
1 polymer ?
#
loop_
_entity_poly.entity_id
_entity_poly.type
_entity_poly.pdbx_seq_one_letter_code
_entity_poly.pdbx_strand_id
1 'polypeptide(L)'
;MSTRTLSYGSLRLQSSFDVKIVPNVSFNYFTHPMDLARCVSGMRKLRDLLKTDSLEPFKTNSSSGTEGFKFYGPSLPVNQTDNASFETFCRSTVATFWHYHGGCLVGKVVDGRLRVMGINALMLLMDHIQFSPGTNPQANLMMLGRYVGLKVLQEEKFARDDVNILFSSLSAGFLPTPSLGRDSD
;
A
#
# COMPACT_ATOMS: atom_id res chain seq x y z
N MET A 1 -18.73 -0.09 1.29
CA MET A 1 -18.24 0.11 2.67
C MET A 1 -16.72 0.05 2.62
N SER A 2 -16.02 1.16 2.91
CA SER A 2 -14.55 1.23 2.79
C SER A 2 -13.86 0.48 3.93
N THR A 3 -13.00 -0.50 3.61
CA THR A 3 -12.28 -1.40 4.53
C THR A 3 -10.93 -0.84 5.01
N ARG A 4 -10.72 0.48 4.89
CA ARG A 4 -9.44 1.13 5.21
C ARG A 4 -9.17 1.14 6.71
N THR A 5 -7.95 0.80 7.11
CA THR A 5 -7.43 1.04 8.48
C THR A 5 -7.01 2.50 8.61
N LEU A 6 -7.36 3.14 9.72
CA LEU A 6 -7.03 4.54 9.99
C LEU A 6 -5.92 4.69 11.04
N SER A 7 -5.78 3.70 11.91
CA SER A 7 -4.66 3.59 12.84
C SER A 7 -3.35 3.41 12.06
N TYR A 8 -2.31 4.09 12.49
CA TYR A 8 -0.97 3.99 11.93
C TYR A 8 0.06 4.02 13.06
N GLY A 9 1.27 3.58 12.76
CA GLY A 9 2.39 3.68 13.70
C GLY A 9 3.68 4.05 13.00
N SER A 10 4.78 3.42 13.42
CA SER A 10 6.12 3.82 13.01
C SER A 10 7.08 2.66 12.93
N LEU A 11 8.09 2.80 12.07
CA LEU A 11 9.25 1.93 12.01
C LEU A 11 10.47 2.71 12.50
N ARG A 12 11.30 2.08 13.34
CA ARG A 12 12.58 2.62 13.81
C ARG A 12 13.66 1.58 13.70
N LEU A 13 14.85 1.99 13.26
CA LEU A 13 16.01 1.11 13.26
C LEU A 13 16.34 0.68 14.68
N GLN A 14 16.58 -0.62 14.86
CA GLN A 14 17.10 -1.16 16.13
C GLN A 14 18.63 -1.08 16.14
N SER A 15 19.28 -1.25 14.99
CA SER A 15 20.71 -1.05 14.78
C SER A 15 20.95 0.01 13.72
N SER A 16 21.93 0.89 13.95
CA SER A 16 22.32 1.93 12.99
C SER A 16 23.30 1.44 11.92
N PHE A 17 23.80 0.19 12.02
CA PHE A 17 24.87 -0.32 11.14
C PHE A 17 24.63 -1.75 10.63
N ASP A 18 23.84 -2.58 11.32
CA ASP A 18 23.59 -3.96 10.91
C ASP A 18 22.18 -4.12 10.33
N VAL A 19 22.11 -4.29 9.01
CA VAL A 19 20.86 -4.47 8.25
C VAL A 19 20.17 -5.80 8.53
N LYS A 20 20.86 -6.80 9.10
CA LYS A 20 20.26 -8.10 9.45
C LYS A 20 19.42 -8.03 10.72
N ILE A 21 19.58 -6.97 11.52
CA ILE A 21 18.78 -6.74 12.72
C ILE A 21 17.43 -6.12 12.29
N VAL A 22 16.35 -6.85 12.57
CA VAL A 22 14.97 -6.45 12.23
C VAL A 22 14.64 -5.12 12.92
N PRO A 23 14.01 -4.16 12.22
CA PRO A 23 13.64 -2.88 12.83
C PRO A 23 12.48 -3.04 13.82
N ASN A 24 12.37 -2.09 14.74
CA ASN A 24 11.22 -1.97 15.63
C ASN A 24 10.03 -1.42 14.85
N VAL A 25 8.90 -2.13 14.84
CA VAL A 25 7.67 -1.73 14.16
C VAL A 25 6.51 -1.69 15.15
N SER A 26 5.77 -0.58 15.17
CA SER A 26 4.47 -0.49 15.83
C SER A 26 3.40 -0.12 14.83
N PHE A 27 2.23 -0.78 14.93
CA PHE A 27 1.05 -0.51 14.09
C PHE A 27 -0.06 0.22 14.84
N ASN A 28 -0.04 0.21 16.18
CA ASN A 28 -1.06 0.83 17.03
C ASN A 28 -2.49 0.36 16.69
N TYR A 29 -2.72 -0.96 16.64
CA TYR A 29 -4.02 -1.54 16.30
C TYR A 29 -5.16 -0.98 17.16
N PHE A 30 -6.24 -0.54 16.51
CA PHE A 30 -7.44 0.02 17.16
C PHE A 30 -7.21 1.26 18.02
N THR A 31 -6.15 2.02 17.78
CA THR A 31 -6.00 3.36 18.37
C THR A 31 -7.02 4.33 17.77
N HIS A 32 -7.33 4.20 16.47
CA HIS A 32 -8.43 4.94 15.87
C HIS A 32 -9.78 4.23 16.11
N PRO A 33 -10.79 4.86 16.74
CA PRO A 33 -12.02 4.20 17.17
C PRO A 33 -12.83 3.59 16.02
N MET A 34 -12.80 4.22 14.83
CA MET A 34 -13.46 3.68 13.64
C MET A 34 -12.93 2.30 13.20
N ASP A 35 -11.66 1.97 13.46
CA ASP A 35 -11.13 0.65 13.11
C ASP A 35 -11.73 -0.42 14.02
N LEU A 36 -11.89 -0.11 15.31
CA LEU A 36 -12.54 -1.00 16.26
C LEU A 36 -14.02 -1.17 15.90
N ALA A 37 -14.73 -0.08 15.62
CA ALA A 37 -16.13 -0.14 15.20
C ALA A 37 -16.33 -0.97 13.93
N ARG A 38 -15.40 -0.88 12.97
CA ARG A 38 -15.39 -1.72 11.77
C ARG A 38 -15.13 -3.19 12.10
N CYS A 39 -14.22 -3.49 13.02
CA CYS A 39 -13.99 -4.85 13.49
C CYS A 39 -15.27 -5.43 14.11
N VAL A 40 -15.93 -4.70 15.02
CA VAL A 40 -17.20 -5.11 15.64
C VAL A 40 -18.26 -5.41 14.56
N SER A 41 -18.41 -4.52 13.56
CA SER A 41 -19.32 -4.75 12.44
C SER A 41 -18.94 -6.00 11.62
N GLY A 42 -17.65 -6.24 11.40
CA GLY A 42 -17.13 -7.43 10.71
C GLY A 42 -17.42 -8.72 11.47
N MET A 43 -17.16 -8.74 12.78
CA MET A 43 -17.42 -9.90 13.63
C MET A 43 -18.92 -10.23 13.73
N ARG A 44 -19.80 -9.23 13.68
CA ARG A 44 -21.25 -9.46 13.55
C ARG A 44 -21.66 -10.09 12.24
N LYS A 45 -21.01 -9.72 11.14
CA LYS A 45 -21.23 -10.39 9.84
C LYS A 45 -20.71 -11.82 9.86
N LEU A 46 -19.59 -12.10 10.54
CA LEU A 46 -19.11 -13.46 10.75
C LEU A 46 -20.11 -14.29 11.57
N ARG A 47 -20.69 -13.71 12.63
CA ARG A 47 -21.79 -14.33 13.37
C ARG A 47 -22.95 -14.67 12.44
N ASP A 48 -23.38 -13.75 11.59
CA ASP A 48 -24.51 -13.97 10.68
C ASP A 48 -24.18 -15.07 9.66
N LEU A 49 -22.94 -15.10 9.15
CA LEU A 49 -22.44 -16.17 8.29
C LEU A 49 -22.53 -17.54 8.98
N LEU A 50 -22.08 -17.64 10.25
CA LEU A 50 -22.15 -18.88 11.04
C LEU A 50 -23.57 -19.39 11.29
N LYS A 51 -24.59 -18.53 11.15
CA LYS A 51 -26.00 -18.91 11.31
C LYS A 51 -26.67 -19.36 10.01
N THR A 52 -25.95 -19.37 8.89
CA THR A 52 -26.51 -19.78 7.60
C THR A 52 -26.62 -21.30 7.46
N ASP A 53 -27.61 -21.77 6.70
CA ASP A 53 -27.79 -23.20 6.38
C ASP A 53 -26.56 -23.80 5.72
N SER A 54 -25.78 -22.99 4.99
CA SER A 54 -24.52 -23.42 4.36
C SER A 54 -23.45 -23.82 5.37
N LEU A 55 -23.49 -23.28 6.60
CA LEU A 55 -22.54 -23.64 7.65
C LEU A 55 -23.09 -24.62 8.70
N GLU A 56 -24.38 -24.95 8.66
CA GLU A 56 -25.00 -25.93 9.55
C GLU A 56 -24.30 -27.30 9.55
N PRO A 57 -23.88 -27.88 8.40
CA PRO A 57 -23.23 -29.19 8.36
C PRO A 57 -21.89 -29.26 9.10
N PHE A 58 -21.29 -28.12 9.45
CA PHE A 58 -20.00 -28.05 10.14
C PHE A 58 -20.13 -27.89 11.66
N LYS A 59 -21.37 -27.88 12.20
CA LYS A 59 -21.58 -27.90 13.65
C LYS A 59 -21.24 -29.28 14.22
N THR A 60 -20.73 -29.27 15.45
CA THR A 60 -20.36 -30.47 16.21
C THR A 60 -21.49 -31.01 17.07
N ASN A 61 -22.56 -30.24 17.24
CA ASN A 61 -23.77 -30.63 17.97
C ASN A 61 -24.98 -29.86 17.43
N SER A 62 -26.19 -30.29 17.82
CA SER A 62 -27.46 -29.73 17.33
C SER A 62 -27.87 -28.39 17.97
N SER A 63 -26.96 -27.70 18.67
CA SER A 63 -27.29 -26.43 19.32
C SER A 63 -27.57 -25.34 18.27
N SER A 64 -28.54 -24.49 18.59
CA SER A 64 -28.92 -23.37 17.73
C SER A 64 -27.85 -22.27 17.71
N GLY A 65 -27.78 -21.51 16.62
CA GLY A 65 -26.86 -20.36 16.52
C GLY A 65 -25.38 -20.74 16.44
N THR A 66 -24.52 -19.92 17.04
CA THR A 66 -23.05 -20.07 16.98
C THR A 66 -22.49 -21.11 17.96
N GLU A 67 -23.30 -21.59 18.91
CA GLU A 67 -22.88 -22.51 19.99
C GLU A 67 -22.69 -23.95 19.51
N GLY A 68 -23.23 -24.29 18.34
CA GLY A 68 -23.01 -25.61 17.73
C GLY A 68 -21.59 -25.83 17.21
N PHE A 69 -20.80 -24.76 17.03
CA PHE A 69 -19.44 -24.84 16.52
C PHE A 69 -18.42 -25.02 17.63
N LYS A 70 -17.42 -25.88 17.38
CA LYS A 70 -16.24 -26.00 18.23
C LYS A 70 -15.10 -25.19 17.62
N PHE A 71 -14.78 -24.05 18.22
CA PHE A 71 -13.71 -23.17 17.74
C PHE A 71 -12.34 -23.60 18.27
N TYR A 72 -11.31 -23.41 17.44
CA TYR A 72 -9.93 -23.41 17.90
C TYR A 72 -9.56 -21.97 18.30
N GLY A 73 -9.34 -21.74 19.60
CA GLY A 73 -9.16 -20.41 20.16
C GLY A 73 -10.47 -19.79 20.67
N PRO A 74 -10.49 -18.47 20.93
CA PRO A 74 -11.65 -17.78 21.50
C PRO A 74 -12.87 -17.87 20.59
N SER A 75 -14.02 -18.23 21.17
CA SER A 75 -15.31 -18.19 20.48
C SER A 75 -15.87 -16.77 20.44
N LEU A 76 -16.76 -16.52 19.48
CA LEU A 76 -17.53 -15.26 19.43
C LEU A 76 -18.28 -15.02 20.74
N PRO A 77 -18.46 -13.74 21.16
CA PRO A 77 -19.23 -13.41 22.35
C PRO A 77 -20.62 -14.05 22.37
N VAL A 78 -21.00 -14.65 23.50
CA VAL A 78 -22.33 -15.26 23.69
C VAL A 78 -23.43 -14.21 23.57
N ASN A 79 -23.24 -13.05 24.21
CA ASN A 79 -24.15 -11.92 24.04
C ASN A 79 -23.86 -11.21 22.71
N GLN A 80 -24.59 -11.64 21.67
CA GLN A 80 -24.40 -11.19 20.30
C GLN A 80 -24.89 -9.74 20.02
N THR A 81 -25.56 -9.09 20.98
CA THR A 81 -26.02 -7.70 20.87
C THR A 81 -25.12 -6.71 21.60
N ASP A 82 -24.33 -7.17 22.57
CA ASP A 82 -23.45 -6.32 23.37
C ASP A 82 -22.22 -5.83 22.57
N ASN A 83 -22.12 -4.51 22.36
CA ASN A 83 -20.96 -3.90 21.71
C ASN A 83 -19.67 -4.14 22.51
N ALA A 84 -19.70 -4.02 23.84
CA ALA A 84 -18.48 -4.03 24.66
C ALA A 84 -17.78 -5.40 24.61
N SER A 85 -18.54 -6.49 24.60
CA SER A 85 -18.01 -7.84 24.42
C SER A 85 -17.33 -8.02 23.05
N PHE A 86 -17.91 -7.48 21.97
CA PHE A 86 -17.28 -7.53 20.64
C PHE A 86 -16.04 -6.65 20.54
N GLU A 87 -16.03 -5.49 21.19
CA GLU A 87 -14.83 -4.63 21.24
C GLU A 87 -13.68 -5.33 21.97
N THR A 88 -13.98 -5.95 23.12
CA THR A 88 -13.00 -6.76 23.87
C THR A 88 -12.49 -7.91 23.02
N PHE A 89 -13.38 -8.65 22.36
CA PHE A 89 -13.01 -9.74 21.45
C PHE A 89 -12.07 -9.24 20.34
N CYS A 90 -12.46 -8.18 19.63
CA CYS A 90 -11.62 -7.57 18.59
C CYS A 90 -10.22 -7.24 19.09
N ARG A 91 -10.10 -6.61 20.26
CA ARG A 91 -8.79 -6.23 20.84
C ARG A 91 -7.96 -7.43 21.27
N SER A 92 -8.57 -8.45 21.86
CA SER A 92 -7.84 -9.61 22.41
C SER A 92 -7.43 -10.62 21.35
N THR A 93 -8.15 -10.68 20.21
CA THR A 93 -7.90 -11.67 19.16
C THR A 93 -7.32 -11.09 17.87
N VAL A 94 -6.95 -9.80 17.85
CA VAL A 94 -6.41 -9.19 16.63
C VAL A 94 -5.12 -9.85 16.20
N ALA A 95 -5.04 -10.12 14.91
CA ALA A 95 -3.85 -10.62 14.26
C ALA A 95 -3.55 -9.78 13.02
N THR A 96 -2.32 -9.87 12.53
CA THR A 96 -1.96 -9.26 11.27
C THR A 96 -2.62 -10.01 10.11
N PHE A 97 -3.09 -9.26 9.12
CA PHE A 97 -3.52 -9.79 7.81
C PHE A 97 -2.35 -9.85 6.81
N TRP A 98 -1.12 -9.63 7.28
CA TRP A 98 0.13 -9.58 6.51
C TRP A 98 0.16 -8.54 5.36
N HIS A 99 -0.81 -7.63 5.30
CA HIS A 99 -0.92 -6.56 4.30
C HIS A 99 -0.51 -5.19 4.87
N TYR A 100 0.60 -5.14 5.60
CA TYR A 100 1.15 -3.87 6.09
C TYR A 100 1.71 -3.04 4.93
N HIS A 101 1.57 -1.72 5.04
CA HIS A 101 1.89 -0.76 3.98
C HIS A 101 2.31 0.60 4.57
N GLY A 102 2.88 1.46 3.74
CA GLY A 102 3.31 2.80 4.11
C GLY A 102 4.81 2.91 4.43
N GLY A 103 5.16 3.87 5.30
CA GLY A 103 6.55 4.19 5.65
C GLY A 103 7.20 5.22 4.73
N CYS A 104 7.01 5.11 3.41
CA CYS A 104 7.53 6.05 2.41
C CYS A 104 6.40 6.63 1.55
N LEU A 105 5.56 7.47 2.16
CA LEU A 105 4.33 7.95 1.55
C LEU A 105 4.59 9.01 0.46
N VAL A 106 3.77 8.98 -0.60
CA VAL A 106 3.70 10.03 -1.63
C VAL A 106 3.30 11.36 -0.97
N GLY A 107 4.00 12.44 -1.34
CA GLY A 107 3.83 13.78 -0.77
C GLY A 107 4.45 13.96 0.62
N LYS A 108 5.05 12.92 1.21
CA LYS A 108 5.80 13.02 2.48
C LYS A 108 7.27 12.66 2.33
N VAL A 109 7.58 11.57 1.61
CA VAL A 109 8.95 11.09 1.38
C VAL A 109 9.28 11.07 -0.11
N VAL A 110 8.31 10.63 -0.93
CA VAL A 110 8.46 10.57 -2.38
C VAL A 110 7.50 11.51 -3.09
N ASP A 111 7.86 11.95 -4.29
CA ASP A 111 7.00 12.78 -5.14
C ASP A 111 5.94 11.95 -5.91
N GLY A 112 5.15 12.61 -6.76
CA GLY A 112 4.12 11.95 -7.58
C GLY A 112 4.68 10.97 -8.63
N ARG A 113 6.00 10.96 -8.86
CA ARG A 113 6.72 10.03 -9.72
C ARG A 113 7.50 8.99 -8.89
N LEU A 114 7.22 8.90 -7.59
CA LEU A 114 7.83 7.98 -6.63
C LEU A 114 9.34 8.21 -6.40
N ARG A 115 9.86 9.37 -6.80
CA ARG A 115 11.26 9.75 -6.59
C ARG A 115 11.42 10.29 -5.18
N VAL A 116 12.54 9.97 -4.54
CA VAL A 116 12.83 10.48 -3.19
C VAL A 116 13.07 11.98 -3.27
N MET A 117 12.29 12.76 -2.51
CA MET A 117 12.37 14.21 -2.56
C MET A 117 13.74 14.70 -2.07
N GLY A 118 14.36 15.60 -2.84
CA GLY A 118 15.68 16.16 -2.53
C GLY A 118 16.88 15.26 -2.90
N ILE A 119 16.65 14.07 -3.46
CA ILE A 119 17.72 13.17 -3.91
C ILE A 119 17.51 12.83 -5.39
N ASN A 120 18.52 13.11 -6.20
CA ASN A 120 18.51 12.76 -7.62
C ASN A 120 18.78 11.27 -7.83
N ALA A 121 18.27 10.71 -8.93
CA ALA A 121 18.49 9.33 -9.36
C ALA A 121 18.10 8.23 -8.34
N LEU A 122 17.26 8.55 -7.34
CA LEU A 122 16.75 7.60 -6.35
C LEU A 122 15.22 7.55 -6.39
N MET A 123 14.68 6.34 -6.56
CA MET A 123 13.24 6.08 -6.62
C MET A 123 12.92 4.87 -5.75
N LEU A 124 11.74 4.88 -5.11
CA LEU A 124 11.31 3.81 -4.22
C LEU A 124 10.03 3.15 -4.74
N LEU A 125 10.13 1.89 -5.17
CA LEU A 125 8.98 1.09 -5.58
C LEU A 125 8.61 0.12 -4.47
N MET A 126 7.80 0.62 -3.55
CA MET A 126 7.23 -0.16 -2.44
C MET A 126 5.77 0.25 -2.26
N ASP A 127 5.12 -0.31 -1.23
CA ASP A 127 3.76 0.07 -0.83
C ASP A 127 3.76 1.49 -0.21
N HIS A 128 3.74 2.49 -1.08
CA HIS A 128 3.83 3.93 -0.77
C HIS A 128 2.46 4.57 -0.50
N ILE A 129 1.39 3.78 -0.56
CA ILE A 129 0.02 4.24 -0.36
C ILE A 129 -0.35 4.14 1.12
N GLN A 130 -1.12 5.11 1.58
CA GLN A 130 -1.57 5.17 2.97
C GLN A 130 -2.63 4.10 3.29
N PHE A 131 -3.24 3.51 2.26
CA PHE A 131 -4.32 2.55 2.40
C PHE A 131 -4.13 1.40 1.43
N SER A 132 -4.44 0.19 1.87
CA SER A 132 -4.45 -0.99 0.99
C SER A 132 -5.37 -0.76 -0.22
N PRO A 133 -4.90 -1.03 -1.46
CA PRO A 133 -5.64 -0.79 -2.69
C PRO A 133 -6.72 -1.85 -2.96
N GLY A 134 -6.87 -2.84 -2.07
CA GLY A 134 -7.88 -3.88 -2.12
C GLY A 134 -7.78 -4.83 -0.93
N THR A 135 -8.53 -5.93 -0.94
CA THR A 135 -8.43 -6.97 0.11
C THR A 135 -7.06 -7.62 0.13
N ASN A 136 -6.51 -7.91 -1.06
CA ASN A 136 -5.19 -8.49 -1.26
C ASN A 136 -4.35 -7.56 -2.15
N PRO A 137 -3.30 -6.89 -1.63
CA PRO A 137 -2.56 -5.87 -2.36
C PRO A 137 -1.57 -6.42 -3.40
N GLN A 138 -1.27 -7.73 -3.39
CA GLN A 138 -0.20 -8.32 -4.20
C GLN A 138 -0.29 -7.98 -5.69
N ALA A 139 -1.46 -8.15 -6.31
CA ALA A 139 -1.64 -7.86 -7.74
C ALA A 139 -1.41 -6.37 -8.07
N ASN A 140 -1.82 -5.48 -7.16
CA ASN A 140 -1.59 -4.04 -7.32
C ASN A 140 -0.10 -3.72 -7.26
N LEU A 141 0.65 -4.32 -6.33
CA LEU A 141 2.10 -4.14 -6.23
C LEU A 141 2.85 -4.67 -7.45
N MET A 142 2.47 -5.85 -7.97
CA MET A 142 3.07 -6.41 -9.19
C MET A 142 2.83 -5.51 -10.41
N MET A 143 1.59 -5.02 -10.58
CA MET A 143 1.23 -4.10 -11.66
C MET A 143 2.00 -2.78 -11.57
N LEU A 144 2.09 -2.22 -10.35
CA LEU A 144 2.81 -0.99 -10.08
C LEU A 144 4.28 -1.07 -10.49
N GLY A 145 4.95 -2.20 -10.20
CA GLY A 145 6.33 -2.46 -10.63
C GLY A 145 6.52 -2.26 -12.14
N ARG A 146 5.65 -2.89 -12.95
CA ARG A 146 5.66 -2.73 -14.41
C ARG A 146 5.32 -1.30 -14.83
N TYR A 147 4.29 -0.71 -14.24
CA TYR A 147 3.81 0.63 -14.59
C TYR A 147 4.92 1.67 -14.45
N VAL A 148 5.59 1.68 -13.30
CA VAL A 148 6.68 2.63 -13.01
C VAL A 148 7.88 2.39 -13.92
N GLY A 149 8.25 1.12 -14.17
CA GLY A 149 9.31 0.79 -15.12
C GLY A 149 9.04 1.33 -16.54
N LEU A 150 7.79 1.24 -17.01
CA LEU A 150 7.39 1.83 -18.30
C LEU A 150 7.45 3.36 -18.28
N LYS A 151 7.13 4.00 -17.16
CA LYS A 151 7.25 5.46 -17.02
C LYS A 151 8.69 5.94 -17.07
N VAL A 152 9.60 5.26 -16.39
CA VAL A 152 11.04 5.56 -16.48
C VAL A 152 11.53 5.45 -17.93
N LEU A 153 11.21 4.35 -18.63
CA LEU A 153 11.60 4.17 -20.04
C LEU A 153 11.02 5.25 -20.97
N GLN A 154 9.80 5.71 -20.70
CA GLN A 154 9.16 6.79 -21.46
C GLN A 154 9.90 8.12 -21.25
N GLU A 155 10.29 8.42 -20.02
CA GLU A 155 11.03 9.63 -19.67
C GLU A 155 12.43 9.67 -20.28
N GLU A 156 13.14 8.54 -20.27
CA GLU A 156 14.45 8.38 -20.92
C GLU A 156 14.38 8.64 -22.42
N LYS A 157 13.33 8.13 -23.09
CA LYS A 157 13.11 8.37 -24.52
C LYS A 157 12.89 9.86 -24.80
N PHE A 158 12.00 10.51 -24.04
CA PHE A 158 11.75 11.95 -24.19
C PHE A 158 13.02 12.78 -23.97
N ALA A 159 13.79 12.48 -22.93
CA ALA A 159 15.04 13.18 -22.67
C ALA A 159 16.06 13.01 -23.82
N ARG A 160 16.16 11.80 -24.39
CA ARG A 160 17.03 11.52 -25.54
C ARG A 160 16.59 12.27 -26.79
N ASP A 161 15.29 12.31 -27.06
CA ASP A 161 14.74 13.01 -28.23
C ASP A 161 14.93 14.53 -28.12
N ASP A 162 14.72 15.11 -26.94
CA ASP A 162 15.00 16.54 -26.67
C ASP A 162 16.47 16.89 -26.91
N VAL A 163 17.39 16.03 -26.44
CA VAL A 163 18.83 16.19 -26.69
C VAL A 163 19.14 16.12 -28.18
N ASN A 164 18.56 15.18 -28.91
CA ASN A 164 18.74 15.08 -30.37
C ASN A 164 18.20 16.31 -31.11
N ILE A 165 17.07 16.88 -30.67
CA ILE A 165 16.50 18.11 -31.22
C ILE A 165 17.45 19.29 -30.95
N LEU A 166 17.97 19.42 -29.74
CA LEU A 166 18.96 20.44 -29.40
C LEU A 166 20.23 20.33 -30.25
N PHE A 167 20.81 19.13 -30.39
CA PHE A 167 21.98 18.91 -31.24
C PHE A 167 21.71 19.24 -32.72
N SER A 168 20.56 18.84 -33.26
CA SER A 168 20.22 19.16 -34.65
C SER A 168 20.02 20.67 -34.86
N SER A 169 19.38 21.38 -33.92
CA SER A 169 19.22 22.83 -33.98
C SER A 169 20.56 23.59 -33.87
N LEU A 170 21.49 23.13 -33.03
CA LEU A 170 22.84 23.70 -32.91
C LEU A 170 23.66 23.48 -34.19
N SER A 171 23.54 22.31 -34.82
CA SER A 171 24.20 22.03 -36.09
C SER A 171 23.63 22.86 -37.27
N ALA A 172 22.35 23.21 -37.23
CA ALA A 172 21.70 24.04 -38.25
C ALA A 172 22.07 25.54 -38.12
N GLY A 173 22.44 26.01 -36.93
CA GLY A 173 22.88 27.39 -36.68
C GLY A 173 24.30 27.73 -37.15
N PHE A 174 25.06 26.72 -37.61
CA PHE A 174 26.45 26.84 -38.10
C PHE A 174 26.56 26.78 -39.63
N LEU A 175 25.56 27.27 -40.36
CA LEU A 175 25.73 27.50 -41.80
C LEU A 175 26.72 28.66 -42.01
N PRO A 176 27.85 28.45 -42.70
CA PRO A 176 28.78 29.54 -42.98
C PRO A 176 28.06 30.58 -43.86
N THR A 177 28.05 31.83 -43.42
CA THR A 177 27.62 32.95 -44.26
C THR A 177 28.43 32.93 -45.55
N PRO A 178 27.80 32.93 -46.75
CA PRO A 178 28.55 32.89 -47.99
C PRO A 178 29.44 34.13 -48.04
N SER A 179 30.75 33.91 -48.11
CA SER A 179 31.71 34.96 -48.39
C SER A 179 31.35 35.55 -49.75
N LEU A 180 30.87 36.80 -49.76
CA LEU A 180 30.74 37.60 -50.99
C LEU A 180 32.10 37.59 -51.70
N GLY A 181 32.15 36.87 -52.82
CA GLY A 181 33.26 36.92 -53.76
C GLY A 181 33.46 38.36 -54.19
N ARG A 182 34.69 38.84 -54.04
CA ARG A 182 35.13 40.11 -54.58
C ARG A 182 35.35 39.87 -56.08
N ASP A 183 34.40 40.31 -56.90
CA ASP A 183 34.63 40.45 -58.34
C ASP A 183 35.65 41.57 -58.54
N SER A 184 36.79 41.21 -59.12
CA SER A 184 37.86 42.12 -59.53
C SER A 184 37.67 42.47 -61.00
N ASP A 185 37.47 43.76 -61.27
CA ASP A 185 37.70 44.40 -62.58
C ASP A 185 39.17 44.30 -63.01
#